data_AF-A0A1F3SYK9-F1
#
_entry.id   AF-A0A1F3SYK9-F1
#
_cell.length_a   1.000
_cell.length_b   1.000
_cell.length_c   1.000
_cell.angle_alpha   90.00
_cell.angle_beta   90.00
_cell.angle_gamma   90.00
#
_symmetry.space_group_name_H-M   'P 1'
#
loop_
_entity.id
_entity.type
_entity.pdbx_description
1 polymer ?
#
loop_
_entity_poly.entity_id
_entity_poly.type
_entity_poly.pdbx_seq_one_letter_code
_entity_poly.pdbx_strand_id
1 'polypeptide(L)'
;MRLEVTGRRQLKDRVRLTYVYQNNRRYGIDENGVKRVEKTSDDFFEPYFHFRFSKNIKPMLVSQNIAPAISLRSESHRYSENKPRPDPDAYTRLSRVGGTIAYAIGSPTPSSSTDLYPGIWIEQDHFVIRKLRLLSQLEISANQYKSYSNDLWLPYNRSIRWSGNTAKIQINSATPVAASPKVKTLLQSESLNFGENPNLSRQLSEDAIIKDFYSRLR
;
A
#
# COMPACT_ATOMS: atom_id res chain seq x y z
N MET A 1 8.26 -8.53 0.27
CA MET A 1 8.34 -7.64 1.46
C MET A 1 8.40 -8.52 2.70
N ARG A 2 9.07 -8.11 3.77
CA ARG A 2 8.98 -8.78 5.08
C ARG A 2 8.44 -7.79 6.10
N LEU A 3 7.53 -8.25 6.94
CA LEU A 3 6.92 -7.47 8.02
C LEU A 3 7.17 -8.21 9.33
N GLU A 4 7.77 -7.52 10.30
CA GLU A 4 7.92 -7.98 11.67
C GLU A 4 7.19 -7.01 12.58
N VAL A 5 6.34 -7.54 13.45
CA VAL A 5 5.51 -6.74 14.36
C VAL A 5 5.77 -7.21 15.77
N THR A 6 5.95 -6.23 16.66
CA THR A 6 6.08 -6.46 18.10
C THR A 6 5.25 -5.41 18.83
N GLY A 7 4.37 -5.85 19.70
CA GLY A 7 3.54 -5.00 20.53
C GLY A 7 4.38 -4.24 21.56
N ARG A 8 3.92 -3.04 21.93
CA ARG A 8 4.54 -2.19 22.96
C ARG A 8 3.52 -1.85 24.04
N ARG A 9 4.01 -1.46 25.22
CA ARG A 9 3.18 -1.07 26.38
C ARG A 9 2.16 -2.17 26.71
N GLN A 10 0.86 -1.88 26.66
CA GLN A 10 -0.23 -2.82 26.96
C GLN A 10 -0.28 -4.02 26.00
N LEU A 11 0.31 -3.89 24.80
CA LEU A 11 0.41 -4.96 23.81
C LEU A 11 1.76 -5.70 23.85
N LYS A 12 2.66 -5.32 24.77
CA LYS A 12 3.94 -6.01 24.96
C LYS A 12 3.64 -7.48 25.28
N ASP A 13 4.35 -8.37 24.61
CA ASP A 13 4.20 -9.83 24.75
C ASP A 13 2.78 -10.36 24.45
N ARG A 14 1.93 -9.56 23.78
CA ARG A 14 0.60 -9.95 23.28
C ARG A 14 0.50 -9.92 21.77
N VAL A 15 1.38 -9.15 21.13
CA VAL A 15 1.44 -9.06 19.67
C VAL A 15 2.86 -9.34 19.22
N ARG A 16 3.03 -10.44 18.49
CA ARG A 16 4.26 -10.80 17.80
C ARG A 16 3.87 -11.53 16.53
N LEU A 17 4.27 -11.02 15.37
CA LEU A 17 4.02 -11.74 14.11
C LEU A 17 5.09 -11.41 13.10
N THR A 18 5.32 -12.37 12.21
CA THR A 18 6.25 -12.23 11.09
C THR A 18 5.53 -12.69 9.84
N TYR A 19 5.52 -11.82 8.83
CA TYR A 19 4.97 -12.12 7.52
C TYR A 19 6.01 -11.88 6.42
N VAL A 20 5.97 -12.73 5.40
CA VAL A 20 6.71 -12.57 4.15
C VAL A 20 5.70 -12.50 3.01
N TYR A 21 5.83 -11.48 2.16
CA TYR A 21 4.96 -11.24 1.01
C TYR A 21 5.72 -11.51 -0.27
N GLN A 22 5.22 -12.46 -1.06
CA GLN A 22 5.79 -12.86 -2.32
C GLN A 22 4.68 -13.35 -3.26
N ASN A 23 4.73 -12.94 -4.53
CA ASN A 23 3.81 -13.41 -5.57
C ASN A 23 2.32 -13.35 -5.20
N ASN A 24 1.88 -12.22 -4.61
CA ASN A 24 0.51 -11.99 -4.13
C ASN A 24 0.03 -12.99 -3.06
N ARG A 25 0.98 -13.58 -2.32
CA ARG A 25 0.73 -14.45 -1.18
C ARG A 25 1.40 -13.88 0.06
N ARG A 26 0.72 -14.01 1.19
CA ARG A 26 1.24 -13.77 2.53
C ARG A 26 1.62 -15.11 3.14
N TYR A 27 2.88 -15.23 3.52
CA TYR A 27 3.43 -16.35 4.27
C TYR A 27 3.60 -15.92 5.71
N GLY A 28 3.15 -16.75 6.64
CA GLY A 28 3.31 -16.55 8.07
C GLY A 28 3.52 -17.87 8.79
N ILE A 29 3.61 -17.80 10.10
CA ILE A 29 3.63 -18.97 10.99
C ILE A 29 2.40 -18.86 11.89
N ASP A 30 1.78 -19.97 12.28
CA ASP A 30 0.69 -19.97 13.27
C ASP A 30 1.22 -20.14 14.71
N GLU A 31 0.32 -20.20 15.69
CA GLU A 31 0.67 -20.34 17.11
C GLU A 31 1.46 -21.63 17.40
N ASN A 32 1.29 -22.66 16.56
CA ASN A 32 1.94 -23.96 16.70
C ASN A 32 3.27 -24.04 15.92
N GLY A 33 3.75 -22.94 15.36
CA GLY A 33 4.99 -22.94 14.58
C GLY A 33 4.83 -23.46 13.14
N VAL A 34 3.59 -23.70 12.68
CA VAL A 34 3.33 -24.24 11.34
C VAL A 34 3.23 -23.10 10.32
N LYS A 35 3.94 -23.24 9.20
CA LYS A 35 3.90 -22.27 8.10
C LYS A 35 2.52 -22.24 7.46
N ARG A 36 1.94 -21.04 7.36
CA ARG A 36 0.67 -20.76 6.70
C ARG A 36 0.87 -19.91 5.47
N VAL A 37 0.05 -20.15 4.46
CA VAL A 37 0.06 -19.40 3.20
C VAL A 37 -1.36 -18.96 2.91
N GLU A 38 -1.52 -17.67 2.69
CA GLU A 38 -2.80 -17.04 2.40
C GLU A 38 -2.65 -16.12 1.19
N LYS A 39 -3.75 -15.89 0.44
CA LYS A 39 -3.77 -14.84 -0.58
C LYS A 39 -3.56 -13.49 0.11
N THR A 40 -2.73 -12.63 -0.45
CA THR A 40 -2.64 -11.25 0.04
C THR A 40 -4.00 -10.57 -0.12
N SER A 41 -4.45 -9.89 0.94
CA SER A 41 -5.70 -9.15 0.96
C SER A 41 -5.74 -8.11 -0.17
N ASP A 42 -6.90 -7.92 -0.78
CA ASP A 42 -7.08 -6.89 -1.81
C ASP A 42 -6.96 -5.47 -1.21
N ASP A 43 -6.99 -5.35 0.12
CA ASP A 43 -6.78 -4.12 0.88
C ASP A 43 -5.33 -3.86 1.31
N PHE A 44 -4.42 -4.72 0.89
CA PHE A 44 -3.00 -4.55 1.15
C PHE A 44 -2.41 -3.40 0.32
N PHE A 45 -2.30 -2.23 0.96
CA PHE A 45 -1.99 -0.98 0.29
C PHE A 45 -0.48 -0.63 0.23
N GLU A 46 0.39 -1.38 0.91
CA GLU A 46 1.84 -1.04 0.97
C GLU A 46 2.50 -0.92 -0.42
N PRO A 47 2.21 -1.76 -1.42
CA PRO A 47 2.89 -1.67 -2.71
C PRO A 47 2.63 -0.34 -3.45
N TYR A 48 1.51 0.35 -3.15
CA TYR A 48 1.23 1.69 -3.71
C TYR A 48 2.24 2.74 -3.23
N PHE A 49 2.83 2.58 -2.05
CA PHE A 49 3.79 3.54 -1.49
C PHE A 49 5.25 3.15 -1.73
N HIS A 50 5.50 1.99 -2.35
CA HIS A 50 6.84 1.42 -2.49
C HIS A 50 7.20 1.02 -3.94
N PHE A 51 6.34 1.29 -4.93
CA PHE A 51 6.66 1.04 -6.33
C PHE A 51 7.77 2.00 -6.81
N ARG A 52 8.62 1.50 -7.73
CA ARG A 52 9.67 2.30 -8.38
C ARG A 52 9.47 2.46 -9.88
N PHE A 53 8.59 1.65 -10.46
CA PHE A 53 8.35 1.63 -11.91
C PHE A 53 6.85 1.65 -12.19
N SER A 54 6.44 2.43 -13.19
CA SER A 54 5.03 2.56 -13.59
C SER A 54 4.41 1.21 -13.99
N LYS A 55 5.20 0.29 -14.56
CA LYS A 55 4.78 -1.08 -14.89
C LYS A 55 4.26 -1.88 -13.69
N ASN A 56 4.67 -1.53 -12.46
CA ASN A 56 4.25 -2.22 -11.25
C ASN A 56 2.94 -1.66 -10.68
N ILE A 57 2.70 -0.34 -10.80
CA ILE A 57 1.48 0.29 -10.27
C ILE A 57 0.29 0.16 -11.21
N LYS A 58 0.49 0.17 -12.54
CA LYS A 58 -0.61 0.08 -13.52
C LYS A 58 -1.52 -1.14 -13.30
N PRO A 59 -1.00 -2.39 -13.15
CA PRO A 59 -1.85 -3.55 -12.88
C PRO A 59 -2.65 -3.41 -11.59
N MET A 60 -2.09 -2.74 -10.57
CA MET A 60 -2.76 -2.51 -9.30
C MET A 60 -3.95 -1.56 -9.47
N LEU A 61 -3.78 -0.45 -10.21
CA LEU A 61 -4.86 0.49 -10.52
C LEU A 61 -6.02 -0.20 -11.25
N VAL A 62 -5.70 -1.09 -12.20
CA VAL A 62 -6.70 -1.88 -12.94
C VAL A 62 -7.43 -2.83 -11.99
N SER A 63 -6.71 -3.57 -11.15
CA SER A 63 -7.30 -4.54 -10.22
C SER A 63 -8.26 -3.93 -9.20
N GLN A 64 -8.09 -2.63 -8.89
CA GLN A 64 -8.94 -1.89 -7.96
C GLN A 64 -10.03 -1.07 -8.64
N ASN A 65 -10.25 -1.25 -9.95
CA ASN A 65 -11.18 -0.45 -10.74
C ASN A 65 -10.94 1.06 -10.63
N ILE A 66 -9.68 1.47 -10.42
CA ILE A 66 -9.30 2.90 -10.41
C ILE A 66 -9.27 3.41 -11.84
N ALA A 67 -8.63 2.69 -12.76
CA ALA A 67 -8.58 3.07 -14.17
C ALA A 67 -8.56 1.82 -15.07
N PRO A 68 -9.23 1.85 -16.22
CA PRO A 68 -9.15 0.76 -17.18
C PRO A 68 -7.75 0.65 -17.78
N ALA A 69 -7.35 -0.55 -18.19
CA ALA A 69 -6.02 -0.80 -18.74
C ALA A 69 -5.73 0.04 -20.01
N ILE A 70 -6.77 0.42 -20.75
CA ILE A 70 -6.67 1.25 -21.96
C ILE A 70 -6.21 2.68 -21.65
N SER A 71 -6.74 3.33 -20.60
CA SER A 71 -6.37 4.71 -20.25
C SER A 71 -4.96 4.83 -19.68
N LEU A 72 -4.37 3.72 -19.23
CA LEU A 72 -3.01 3.69 -18.68
C LEU A 72 -1.93 3.44 -19.76
N ARG A 73 -2.30 3.31 -21.03
CA ARG A 73 -1.33 3.12 -22.13
C ARG A 73 -0.65 4.44 -22.44
N SER A 74 0.66 4.38 -22.70
CA SER A 74 1.37 5.55 -23.22
C SER A 74 0.98 5.72 -24.68
N GLU A 75 0.18 6.72 -25.00
CA GLU A 75 -0.05 7.06 -26.39
C GLU A 75 1.19 7.75 -26.95
N SER A 76 1.65 7.32 -28.13
CA SER A 76 2.65 8.09 -28.87
C SER A 76 1.94 9.28 -29.51
N HIS A 77 2.00 10.44 -28.87
CA HIS A 77 1.49 11.67 -29.46
C HIS A 77 2.42 12.10 -30.60
N ARG A 78 2.14 11.62 -31.83
CA ARG A 78 2.67 12.26 -33.03
C ARG A 78 1.85 13.52 -33.27
N TYR A 79 2.33 14.64 -32.73
CA TYR A 79 1.79 15.97 -33.01
C TYR A 79 1.90 16.23 -34.51
N SER A 80 0.77 16.52 -35.13
CA SER A 80 0.65 17.02 -36.50
C SER A 80 -0.35 18.15 -36.41
N GLU A 81 -0.08 19.28 -37.06
CA GLU A 81 -0.88 20.51 -36.95
C GLU A 81 -2.36 20.30 -37.31
N ASN A 82 -2.67 19.24 -38.06
CA ASN A 82 -4.03 18.88 -38.49
C ASN A 82 -4.69 17.78 -37.66
N LYS A 83 -4.07 17.30 -36.57
CA LYS A 83 -4.72 16.30 -35.71
C LYS A 83 -5.67 16.97 -34.70
N PRO A 84 -6.92 16.49 -34.59
CA PRO A 84 -7.82 16.97 -33.54
C PRO A 84 -7.18 16.75 -32.17
N ARG A 85 -7.43 17.69 -31.25
CA ARG A 85 -7.03 17.52 -29.85
C ARG A 85 -7.67 16.22 -29.34
N PRO A 86 -6.89 15.33 -28.70
CA PRO A 86 -7.47 14.12 -28.11
C PRO A 86 -8.52 14.50 -27.07
N ASP A 87 -9.56 13.66 -26.96
CA ASP A 87 -10.57 13.82 -25.92
C ASP A 87 -9.91 13.79 -24.53
N PRO A 88 -10.40 14.59 -23.58
CA PRO A 88 -9.86 14.60 -22.22
C PRO A 88 -9.97 13.20 -21.60
N ASP A 89 -8.89 12.74 -20.96
CA ASP A 89 -8.87 11.45 -20.27
C ASP A 89 -9.93 11.43 -19.17
N ALA A 90 -10.94 10.56 -19.33
CA ALA A 90 -12.06 10.44 -18.40
C ALA A 90 -11.63 10.03 -16.97
N TYR A 91 -10.43 9.46 -16.81
CA TYR A 91 -9.96 8.93 -15.54
C TYR A 91 -8.92 9.83 -14.86
N THR A 92 -8.37 10.82 -15.56
CA THR A 92 -7.34 11.71 -15.01
C THR A 92 -7.87 13.14 -14.94
N ARG A 93 -7.88 13.73 -13.74
CA ARG A 93 -8.31 15.12 -13.53
C ARG A 93 -7.45 15.84 -12.50
N LEU A 94 -7.47 17.16 -12.53
CA LEU A 94 -6.94 17.96 -11.42
C LEU A 94 -7.93 17.97 -10.26
N SER A 95 -7.41 17.81 -9.05
CA SER A 95 -8.17 17.83 -7.80
C SER A 95 -7.34 18.50 -6.71
N ARG A 96 -7.97 18.81 -5.58
CA ARG A 96 -7.29 19.30 -4.37
C ARG A 96 -7.46 18.30 -3.25
N VAL A 97 -6.38 17.97 -2.57
CA VAL A 97 -6.38 17.09 -1.40
C VAL A 97 -5.37 17.60 -0.39
N GLY A 98 -5.76 17.69 0.88
CA GLY A 98 -4.87 18.14 1.96
C GLY A 98 -4.26 19.54 1.75
N GLY A 99 -4.97 20.43 1.05
CA GLY A 99 -4.49 21.79 0.73
C GLY A 99 -3.56 21.89 -0.49
N THR A 100 -3.21 20.78 -1.13
CA THR A 100 -2.33 20.74 -2.32
C THR A 100 -3.09 20.37 -3.58
N ILE A 101 -2.60 20.83 -4.74
CA ILE A 101 -3.09 20.40 -6.05
C ILE A 101 -2.53 19.01 -6.36
N ALA A 102 -3.38 18.13 -6.87
CA ALA A 102 -3.03 16.75 -7.19
C ALA A 102 -3.68 16.29 -8.49
N TYR A 103 -2.97 15.44 -9.22
CA TYR A 103 -3.54 14.59 -10.25
C TYR A 103 -4.37 13.49 -9.56
N ALA A 104 -5.67 13.51 -9.77
CA ALA A 104 -6.58 12.46 -9.34
C ALA A 104 -6.79 11.49 -10.49
N ILE A 105 -6.43 10.22 -10.28
CA ILE A 105 -6.70 9.12 -11.20
C ILE A 105 -7.82 8.28 -10.59
N GLY A 106 -8.90 8.04 -11.32
CA GLY A 106 -10.12 7.42 -10.82
C GLY A 106 -11.37 8.14 -11.31
N SER A 107 -12.51 7.45 -11.37
CA SER A 107 -13.78 8.13 -11.64
C SER A 107 -14.11 9.13 -10.52
N PRO A 108 -14.60 10.35 -10.83
CA PRO A 108 -15.06 11.27 -9.80
C PRO A 108 -16.24 10.67 -9.05
N THR A 109 -16.21 10.75 -7.72
CA THR A 109 -17.34 10.37 -6.89
C THR A 109 -18.44 11.42 -7.04
N PRO A 110 -19.67 11.06 -7.45
CA PRO A 110 -20.80 11.98 -7.49
C PRO A 110 -21.11 12.53 -6.09
N SER A 111 -21.52 13.79 -5.98
CA SER A 111 -21.88 14.41 -4.70
C SER A 111 -23.08 13.77 -4.01
N SER A 112 -23.92 13.06 -4.77
CA SER A 112 -25.09 12.32 -4.27
C SER A 112 -24.77 10.89 -3.81
N SER A 113 -23.56 10.38 -4.04
CA SER A 113 -23.22 9.00 -3.71
C SER A 113 -22.76 8.87 -2.26
N THR A 114 -23.29 7.86 -1.56
CA THR A 114 -22.79 7.44 -0.24
C THR A 114 -21.44 6.73 -0.35
N ASP A 115 -21.23 6.02 -1.46
CA ASP A 115 -20.03 5.23 -1.70
C ASP A 115 -18.96 6.05 -2.38
N LEU A 116 -17.73 5.93 -1.89
CA LEU A 116 -16.59 6.64 -2.43
C LEU A 116 -15.96 5.79 -3.53
N TYR A 117 -15.87 6.36 -4.73
CA TYR A 117 -15.26 5.65 -5.85
C TYR A 117 -13.74 5.49 -5.64
N PRO A 118 -13.15 4.35 -6.07
CA PRO A 118 -11.72 4.12 -6.00
C PRO A 118 -10.95 5.22 -6.73
N GLY A 119 -9.77 5.55 -6.20
CA GLY A 119 -8.95 6.58 -6.79
C GLY A 119 -7.61 6.75 -6.09
N ILE A 120 -6.68 7.40 -6.78
CA ILE A 120 -5.37 7.75 -6.27
C ILE A 120 -5.11 9.24 -6.58
N TRP A 121 -4.59 9.96 -5.59
CA TRP A 121 -4.26 11.37 -5.71
C TRP A 121 -2.76 11.55 -5.57
N ILE A 122 -2.12 12.00 -6.63
CA ILE A 122 -0.68 12.24 -6.72
C ILE A 122 -0.46 13.75 -6.74
N GLU A 123 0.24 14.28 -5.76
CA GLU A 123 0.54 15.71 -5.68
C GLU A 123 1.42 16.17 -6.85
N GLN A 124 1.18 17.40 -7.33
CA GLN A 124 1.73 17.89 -8.59
C GLN A 124 3.24 18.19 -8.56
N ASP A 125 3.79 18.65 -7.43
CA ASP A 125 5.16 19.17 -7.38
C ASP A 125 6.16 18.05 -7.08
N HIS A 126 5.88 17.24 -6.06
CA HIS A 126 6.76 16.15 -5.61
C HIS A 126 6.38 14.77 -6.15
N PHE A 127 5.26 14.66 -6.87
CA PHE A 127 4.75 13.40 -7.43
C PHE A 127 4.55 12.29 -6.38
N VAL A 128 4.14 12.67 -5.17
CA VAL A 128 3.86 11.74 -4.06
C VAL A 128 2.36 11.47 -3.88
N ILE A 129 2.01 10.27 -3.44
CA ILE A 129 0.60 9.89 -3.20
C ILE A 129 0.09 10.56 -1.92
N ARG A 130 -0.91 11.43 -2.03
CA ARG A 130 -1.54 12.06 -0.86
C ARG A 130 -2.76 11.31 -0.36
N LYS A 131 -3.47 10.63 -1.27
CA LYS A 131 -4.66 9.86 -0.94
C LYS A 131 -4.80 8.64 -1.84
N LEU A 132 -5.30 7.56 -1.27
CA LEU A 132 -5.66 6.33 -1.95
C LEU A 132 -7.03 5.86 -1.45
N ARG A 133 -7.90 5.45 -2.37
CA ARG A 133 -9.19 4.81 -2.10
C ARG A 133 -9.25 3.51 -2.86
N LEU A 134 -9.54 2.42 -2.16
CA LEU A 134 -9.69 1.09 -2.75
C LEU A 134 -11.17 0.73 -2.95
N LEU A 135 -11.41 -0.34 -3.69
CA LEU A 135 -12.76 -0.84 -3.99
C LEU A 135 -13.57 -1.16 -2.72
N SER A 136 -12.88 -1.61 -1.67
CA SER A 136 -13.45 -1.97 -0.37
C SER A 136 -13.88 -0.80 0.52
N GLN A 137 -13.85 0.43 0.00
CA GLN A 137 -14.05 1.68 0.75
C GLN A 137 -12.93 1.98 1.76
N LEU A 138 -11.79 1.29 1.69
CA LEU A 138 -10.58 1.66 2.42
C LEU A 138 -10.05 3.00 1.92
N GLU A 139 -9.94 3.99 2.81
CA GLU A 139 -9.27 5.26 2.53
C GLU A 139 -7.93 5.35 3.25
N ILE A 140 -6.88 5.74 2.53
CA ILE A 140 -5.57 6.06 3.09
C ILE A 140 -5.24 7.51 2.77
N SER A 141 -4.90 8.29 3.78
CA SER A 141 -4.36 9.65 3.64
C SER A 141 -2.90 9.66 4.08
N ALA A 142 -2.03 10.24 3.26
CA ALA A 142 -0.58 10.23 3.45
C ALA A 142 -0.04 11.66 3.48
N ASN A 143 0.58 12.03 4.60
CA ASN A 143 0.97 13.40 4.92
C ASN A 143 2.38 13.48 5.50
N GLN A 144 2.91 14.71 5.55
CA GLN A 144 4.22 15.02 6.13
C GLN A 144 5.33 14.16 5.52
N TYR A 145 5.41 14.15 4.20
CA TYR A 145 6.45 13.44 3.48
C TYR A 145 7.84 13.86 3.96
N LYS A 146 8.70 12.87 4.18
CA LYS A 146 10.11 13.08 4.52
C LYS A 146 10.95 12.37 3.48
N SER A 147 12.05 13.02 3.12
CA SER A 147 13.12 12.38 2.36
C SER A 147 13.93 11.51 3.30
N TYR A 148 14.13 10.26 2.90
CA TYR A 148 15.06 9.31 3.50
C TYR A 148 16.19 9.04 2.47
N SER A 149 17.16 8.20 2.82
CA SER A 149 18.31 7.88 1.96
C SER A 149 17.93 7.52 0.51
N ASN A 150 18.77 7.89 -0.45
CA ASN A 150 18.62 7.54 -1.88
C ASN A 150 17.30 8.03 -2.49
N ASP A 151 16.96 9.31 -2.25
CA ASP A 151 15.76 9.99 -2.75
C ASP A 151 14.46 9.22 -2.48
N LEU A 152 14.44 8.48 -1.37
CA LEU A 152 13.26 7.74 -0.95
C LEU A 152 12.35 8.67 -0.15
N TRP A 153 11.30 9.15 -0.81
CA TRP A 153 10.26 9.93 -0.17
C TRP A 153 9.17 9.01 0.39
N LEU A 154 8.97 9.05 1.71
CA LEU A 154 7.89 8.28 2.36
C LEU A 154 7.03 9.21 3.23
N PRO A 155 5.73 8.93 3.35
CA PRO A 155 4.86 9.70 4.22
C PRO A 155 5.19 9.39 5.67
N TYR A 156 5.57 10.40 6.44
CA TYR A 156 5.79 10.23 7.88
C TYR A 156 4.52 9.73 8.58
N ASN A 157 3.36 10.24 8.15
CA ASN A 157 2.07 9.87 8.72
C ASN A 157 1.14 9.30 7.64
N ARG A 158 0.60 8.11 7.89
CA ARG A 158 -0.52 7.54 7.13
C ARG A 158 -1.71 7.33 8.06
N SER A 159 -2.86 7.90 7.70
CA SER A 159 -4.14 7.64 8.37
C SER A 159 -4.96 6.73 7.48
N ILE A 160 -5.36 5.58 8.01
CA ILE A 160 -6.17 4.59 7.32
C ILE A 160 -7.56 4.58 7.94
N ARG A 161 -8.60 4.57 7.11
CA ARG A 161 -9.99 4.46 7.53
C ARG A 161 -10.66 3.30 6.81
N TRP A 162 -11.30 2.41 7.56
CA TRP A 162 -12.04 1.27 7.03
C TRP A 162 -13.18 0.92 7.99
N SER A 163 -14.38 0.65 7.47
CA SER A 163 -15.50 0.13 8.28
C SER A 163 -15.75 0.93 9.59
N GLY A 164 -15.59 2.26 9.56
CA GLY A 164 -15.69 3.13 10.75
C GLY A 164 -14.45 3.18 11.66
N ASN A 165 -13.52 2.23 11.51
CA ASN A 165 -12.26 2.18 12.24
C ASN A 165 -11.22 3.15 11.65
N THR A 166 -10.27 3.56 12.48
CA THR A 166 -9.12 4.38 12.05
C THR A 166 -7.83 3.86 12.65
N ALA A 167 -6.79 3.73 11.82
CA ALA A 167 -5.42 3.45 12.26
C ALA A 167 -4.48 4.55 11.78
N LYS A 168 -3.46 4.84 12.58
CA LYS A 168 -2.38 5.76 12.23
C LYS A 168 -1.06 5.00 12.21
N ILE A 169 -0.34 5.10 11.11
CA ILE A 169 1.01 4.56 10.97
C ILE A 169 1.97 5.73 10.90
N GLN A 170 2.99 5.68 11.74
CA GLN A 170 4.06 6.66 11.76
C GLN A 170 5.39 6.00 11.41
N ILE A 171 6.15 6.61 10.50
CA ILE A 171 7.48 6.12 10.14
C ILE A 171 8.51 6.82 11.03
N ASN A 172 9.01 6.09 12.03
CA ASN A 172 10.01 6.63 12.96
C ASN A 172 11.39 6.75 12.32
N SER A 173 11.76 5.79 11.46
CA SER A 173 13.06 5.71 10.80
C SER A 173 12.96 4.85 9.55
N ALA A 174 13.77 5.16 8.54
CA ALA A 174 13.99 4.29 7.39
C ALA A 174 15.48 4.31 7.03
N THR A 175 16.04 3.11 6.86
CA THR A 175 17.48 2.92 6.63
C THR A 175 17.64 2.07 5.37
N PRO A 176 18.53 2.44 4.44
CA PRO A 176 18.80 1.63 3.26
C PRO A 176 19.56 0.38 3.71
N VAL A 177 19.18 -0.77 3.18
CA VAL A 177 19.86 -2.03 3.45
C VAL A 177 20.40 -2.58 2.13
N ALA A 178 21.70 -2.89 2.10
CA ALA A 178 22.33 -3.48 0.93
C ALA A 178 21.70 -4.85 0.62
N ALA A 179 21.52 -5.14 -0.67
CA ALA A 179 20.91 -6.38 -1.17
C ALA A 179 21.85 -7.60 -1.07
N SER A 180 22.37 -7.86 0.13
CA SER A 180 23.21 -9.02 0.44
C SER A 180 22.42 -10.34 0.30
N PRO A 181 23.10 -11.48 0.09
CA PRO A 181 22.44 -12.79 0.07
C PRO A 181 21.57 -13.04 1.31
N LYS A 182 22.06 -12.68 2.50
CA LYS A 182 21.31 -12.79 3.76
C LYS A 182 19.98 -12.04 3.72
N VAL A 183 19.97 -10.80 3.23
CA VAL A 183 18.76 -9.98 3.11
C VAL A 183 17.80 -10.59 2.09
N LYS A 184 18.32 -11.10 0.96
CA LYS A 184 17.49 -11.80 -0.03
C LYS A 184 16.82 -13.03 0.57
N THR A 185 17.54 -13.84 1.34
CA THR A 185 16.97 -15.01 2.04
C THR A 185 15.86 -14.61 3.01
N LEU A 186 16.04 -13.54 3.80
CA LEU A 186 15.00 -13.04 4.72
C LEU A 186 13.69 -12.63 4.01
N LEU A 187 13.77 -12.25 2.74
CA LEU A 187 12.61 -11.88 1.92
C LEU A 187 11.92 -13.07 1.26
N GLN A 188 12.47 -14.29 1.40
CA GLN A 188 11.88 -15.51 0.88
C GLN A 188 11.09 -16.27 1.94
N SER A 189 10.14 -17.08 1.50
CA SER A 189 9.21 -17.79 2.37
C SER A 189 9.89 -18.83 3.26
N GLU A 190 11.06 -19.31 2.84
CA GLU A 190 11.92 -20.30 3.50
C GLU A 190 12.59 -19.72 4.75
N SER A 191 12.65 -18.40 4.89
CA SER A 191 13.14 -17.75 6.12
C SER A 191 12.20 -17.87 7.32
N LEU A 192 11.03 -18.48 7.13
CA LEU A 192 10.01 -18.70 8.16
C LEU A 192 10.10 -20.12 8.73
N ASN A 193 11.32 -20.56 9.08
CA ASN A 193 11.54 -21.85 9.73
C ASN A 193 11.51 -21.68 11.25
N PHE A 194 10.42 -22.08 11.89
CA PHE A 194 10.26 -22.00 13.35
C PHE A 194 11.33 -22.80 14.11
N GLY A 195 11.71 -23.98 13.59
CA GLY A 195 12.73 -24.83 14.21
C GLY A 195 14.12 -24.19 14.31
N GLU A 196 14.45 -23.28 13.39
CA GLU A 196 15.73 -22.55 13.38
C GLU A 196 15.64 -21.22 14.13
N ASN A 197 14.44 -20.69 14.36
CA ASN A 197 14.19 -19.45 15.09
C ASN A 197 12.92 -19.56 15.95
N PRO A 198 13.02 -20.01 17.22
CA PRO A 198 11.87 -20.16 18.13
C PRO A 198 11.20 -18.81 18.46
N ASN A 199 11.87 -17.71 18.10
CA ASN A 199 11.35 -16.35 18.15
C ASN A 199 10.29 -16.04 17.08
N LEU A 200 10.07 -16.93 16.12
CA LEU A 200 9.07 -16.78 15.06
C LEU A 200 7.70 -17.31 15.50
N SER A 201 7.15 -16.84 16.62
CA SER A 201 5.78 -17.15 17.01
C SER A 201 4.80 -16.14 16.42
N ARG A 202 3.60 -16.59 16.07
CA ARG A 202 2.45 -15.71 15.87
C ARG A 202 1.66 -15.66 17.17
N GLN A 203 1.59 -14.46 17.72
CA GLN A 203 0.74 -14.09 18.81
C GLN A 203 0.02 -12.82 18.37
N LEU A 204 -1.30 -12.88 18.27
CA LEU A 204 -2.13 -11.75 17.88
C LEU A 204 -3.06 -11.43 19.04
N SER A 205 -3.36 -10.16 19.23
CA SER A 205 -4.32 -9.78 20.27
C SER A 205 -5.71 -10.32 19.94
N GLU A 206 -6.45 -10.74 20.96
CA GLU A 206 -7.88 -11.10 20.84
C GLU A 206 -8.78 -9.91 20.50
N ASP A 207 -8.26 -8.68 20.57
CA ASP A 207 -8.97 -7.50 20.13
C ASP A 207 -9.32 -7.61 18.64
N ALA A 208 -10.62 -7.61 18.34
CA ALA A 208 -11.15 -7.81 17.00
C ALA A 208 -10.65 -6.75 16.00
N ILE A 209 -10.46 -5.50 16.43
CA ILE A 209 -9.99 -4.41 15.57
C ILE A 209 -8.52 -4.60 15.23
N ILE A 210 -7.71 -4.99 16.22
CA ILE A 210 -6.29 -5.29 16.00
C ILE A 210 -6.14 -6.50 15.06
N LYS A 211 -6.94 -7.55 15.28
CA LYS A 211 -6.95 -8.75 14.46
C LYS A 211 -7.36 -8.46 13.02
N ASP A 212 -8.41 -7.67 12.83
CA ASP A 212 -8.86 -7.21 11.51
C ASP A 212 -7.78 -6.36 10.82
N PHE A 213 -7.19 -5.39 11.52
CA PHE A 213 -6.11 -4.56 10.97
C PHE A 213 -4.95 -5.42 10.44
N TYR A 214 -4.45 -6.39 11.23
CA TYR A 214 -3.31 -7.20 10.82
C TYR A 214 -3.64 -8.32 9.84
N SER A 215 -4.89 -8.78 9.76
CA SER A 215 -5.31 -9.78 8.79
C SER A 215 -5.63 -9.15 7.43
N ARG A 216 -6.23 -7.96 7.42
CA ARG A 216 -6.75 -7.28 6.24
C ARG A 216 -5.77 -6.30 5.61
N LEU A 217 -5.06 -5.51 6.42
CA LEU A 217 -4.27 -4.35 5.96
C LEU A 217 -2.76 -4.58 6.01
N ARG A 218 -2.33 -5.69 6.62
CA ARG A 218 -0.93 -5.99 6.85
C ARG A 218 -0.49 -7.25 6.17
#